data_AF-A0A2D4XD34-F1
#
_entry.id   AF-A0A2D4XD34-F1
#
_cell.length_a   1.000
_cell.length_b   1.000
_cell.length_c   1.000
_cell.angle_alpha   90.00
_cell.angle_beta   90.00
_cell.angle_gamma   90.00
#
_symmetry.space_group_name_H-M   'P 1'
#
loop_
_entity.id
_entity.type
_entity.pdbx_description
1 polymer ?
#
loop_
_entity_poly.entity_id
_entity_poly.type
_entity_poly.pdbx_seq_one_letter_code
_entity_poly.pdbx_strand_id
1 'polypeptide(L)'
;VPELTLPKEEEAQEEFTEAREVDTLRRRVGTVQDGVSVSLNWEGTGDLGLSVVDSSGEEVSFFSPEGMGGGSFDMSDFDPKTGSRSITWENAPPSGSYSIRVRHFETEGDAGEIGFKVVVNNRGETEELSGVVQPDGSQVEVGSFEI
;
A
#
# COMPACT_ATOMS: atom_id res chain seq x y z
N VAL A 1 42.96 -41.71 3.52
CA VAL A 1 42.03 -41.10 2.53
C VAL A 1 41.61 -39.76 3.12
N PRO A 2 41.95 -38.60 2.54
CA PRO A 2 41.47 -37.33 3.09
C PRO A 2 40.10 -37.00 2.50
N GLU A 3 39.17 -36.64 3.36
CA GLU A 3 37.84 -36.15 3.03
C GLU A 3 37.97 -34.67 2.66
N LEU A 4 37.77 -34.34 1.38
CA LEU A 4 37.72 -32.96 0.88
C LEU A 4 36.36 -32.38 1.25
N THR A 5 36.28 -31.74 2.41
CA THR A 5 35.18 -30.83 2.74
C THR A 5 35.36 -29.54 1.95
N LEU A 6 34.52 -29.32 0.94
CA LEU A 6 34.13 -28.00 0.38
C LEU A 6 32.95 -28.25 -0.58
N PRO A 7 31.73 -27.77 -0.26
CA PRO A 7 30.95 -27.16 -1.33
C PRO A 7 30.14 -25.92 -0.91
N LYS A 8 30.33 -25.39 0.31
CA LYS A 8 29.44 -24.34 0.82
C LYS A 8 29.60 -22.95 0.15
N GLU A 9 30.79 -22.66 -0.40
CA GLU A 9 31.05 -21.39 -1.11
C GLU A 9 30.61 -21.42 -2.58
N GLU A 10 30.69 -22.57 -3.25
CA GLU A 10 30.24 -22.74 -4.64
C GLU A 10 28.71 -22.73 -4.72
N GLU A 11 28.02 -23.46 -3.83
CA GLU A 11 26.55 -23.46 -3.73
C GLU A 11 26.01 -22.05 -3.47
N ALA A 12 26.64 -21.27 -2.58
CA ALA A 12 26.22 -19.90 -2.31
C ALA A 12 26.45 -18.97 -3.53
N GLN A 13 27.56 -19.11 -4.25
CA GLN A 13 27.81 -18.29 -5.45
C GLN A 13 26.83 -18.60 -6.59
N GLU A 14 26.47 -19.88 -6.75
CA GLU A 14 25.45 -20.31 -7.71
C GLU A 14 24.06 -19.79 -7.32
N GLU A 15 23.64 -19.91 -6.06
CA GLU A 15 22.36 -19.37 -5.57
C GLU A 15 22.23 -17.85 -5.80
N PHE A 16 23.30 -17.08 -5.54
CA PHE A 16 23.31 -15.63 -5.78
C PHE A 16 23.25 -15.27 -7.26
N THR A 17 23.78 -16.14 -8.14
CA THR A 17 23.76 -15.93 -9.59
C THR A 17 22.38 -16.23 -10.15
N GLU A 18 21.81 -17.39 -9.79
CA GLU A 18 20.44 -17.79 -10.14
C GLU A 18 19.42 -16.73 -9.70
N ALA A 19 19.51 -16.23 -8.46
CA ALA A 19 18.60 -15.19 -7.95
C ALA A 19 18.64 -13.90 -8.80
N ARG A 20 19.83 -13.47 -9.22
CA ARG A 20 20.01 -12.28 -10.08
C ARG A 20 19.47 -12.50 -11.49
N GLU A 21 19.66 -13.68 -12.06
CA GLU A 21 19.14 -14.03 -13.39
C GLU A 21 17.60 -14.10 -13.38
N VAL A 22 17.01 -14.70 -12.35
CA VAL A 22 15.55 -14.75 -12.16
C VAL A 22 14.97 -13.34 -12.06
N ASP A 23 15.59 -12.46 -11.27
CA ASP A 23 15.15 -11.06 -11.10
C ASP A 23 15.24 -10.26 -12.42
N THR A 24 16.32 -10.49 -13.19
CA THR A 24 16.50 -9.91 -14.53
C THR A 24 15.45 -10.41 -15.50
N LEU A 25 15.09 -11.69 -15.44
CA LEU A 25 14.04 -12.29 -16.26
C LEU A 25 12.67 -11.72 -15.90
N ARG A 26 12.36 -11.56 -14.60
CA ARG A 26 11.11 -10.96 -14.13
C ARG A 26 10.95 -9.53 -14.64
N ARG A 27 12.00 -8.71 -14.58
CA ARG A 27 12.00 -7.36 -15.16
C ARG A 27 11.77 -7.38 -16.67
N ARG A 28 12.41 -8.32 -17.39
CA ARG A 28 12.25 -8.46 -18.85
C ARG A 28 10.84 -8.89 -19.27
N VAL A 29 10.21 -9.76 -18.50
CA VAL A 29 8.86 -10.29 -18.77
C VAL A 29 7.77 -9.35 -18.25
N GLY A 30 8.15 -8.27 -17.53
CA GLY A 30 7.21 -7.26 -17.03
C GLY A 30 6.43 -7.70 -15.79
N THR A 31 6.96 -8.65 -15.02
CA THR A 31 6.33 -9.12 -13.78
C THR A 31 6.82 -8.37 -12.54
N VAL A 32 7.83 -7.51 -12.67
CA VAL A 32 8.23 -6.57 -11.62
C VAL A 32 7.29 -5.37 -11.67
N GLN A 33 6.63 -5.10 -10.55
CA GLN A 33 5.85 -3.89 -10.34
C GLN A 33 6.70 -2.94 -9.51
N ASP A 34 7.00 -1.75 -10.06
CA ASP A 34 7.72 -0.70 -9.30
C ASP A 34 6.75 0.26 -8.60
N GLY A 35 5.47 0.21 -8.99
CA GLY A 35 4.41 1.02 -8.42
C GLY A 35 3.95 0.52 -7.06
N VAL A 36 3.24 1.39 -6.37
CA VAL A 36 2.64 1.14 -5.06
C VAL A 36 1.20 1.60 -5.08
N SER A 37 0.29 0.88 -4.44
CA SER A 37 -1.08 1.32 -4.24
C SER A 37 -1.60 1.02 -2.85
N VAL A 38 -2.51 1.87 -2.38
CA VAL A 38 -3.24 1.72 -1.13
C VAL A 38 -4.72 1.86 -1.45
N SER A 39 -5.51 0.82 -1.17
CA SER A 39 -6.93 0.77 -1.50
C SER A 39 -7.76 0.52 -0.25
N LEU A 40 -8.59 1.49 0.11
CA LEU A 40 -9.58 1.41 1.20
C LEU A 40 -10.90 0.87 0.65
N ASN A 41 -11.54 -0.06 1.37
CA ASN A 41 -12.85 -0.60 1.07
C ASN A 41 -13.74 -0.69 2.33
N TRP A 42 -15.02 -0.36 2.24
CA TRP A 42 -16.01 -0.51 3.29
C TRP A 42 -17.42 -0.76 2.73
N GLU A 43 -18.34 -1.18 3.58
CA GLU A 43 -19.75 -1.36 3.26
C GLU A 43 -20.61 -0.38 4.06
N GLY A 44 -21.78 0.01 3.51
CA GLY A 44 -22.75 0.87 4.19
C GLY A 44 -22.81 2.29 3.62
N THR A 45 -23.43 3.20 4.39
CA THR A 45 -23.75 4.58 3.99
C THR A 45 -22.79 5.63 4.56
N GLY A 46 -21.70 5.20 5.18
CA GLY A 46 -20.66 6.10 5.64
C GLY A 46 -19.76 6.58 4.50
N ASP A 47 -19.26 7.80 4.61
CA ASP A 47 -18.20 8.36 3.77
C ASP A 47 -16.88 8.32 4.52
N LEU A 48 -15.97 7.47 4.06
CA LEU A 48 -14.65 7.31 4.62
C LEU A 48 -13.59 7.95 3.70
N GLY A 49 -12.68 8.69 4.32
CA GLY A 49 -11.48 9.23 3.73
C GLY A 49 -10.30 8.30 3.84
N LEU A 50 -9.49 8.26 2.80
CA LEU A 50 -8.16 7.66 2.79
C LEU A 50 -7.11 8.77 2.73
N SER A 51 -6.08 8.64 3.55
CA SER A 51 -4.86 9.47 3.45
C SER A 51 -3.63 8.60 3.70
N VAL A 52 -2.56 8.92 2.97
CA VAL A 52 -1.22 8.42 3.23
C VAL A 52 -0.34 9.60 3.61
N VAL A 53 0.53 9.42 4.60
CA VAL A 53 1.44 10.45 5.11
C VAL A 53 2.87 9.89 5.12
N ASP A 54 3.82 10.63 4.55
CA ASP A 54 5.24 10.22 4.60
C ASP A 54 5.93 10.67 5.90
N SER A 55 7.19 10.24 6.08
CA SER A 55 8.01 10.61 7.24
C SER A 55 8.30 12.12 7.38
N SER A 56 8.12 12.91 6.31
CA SER A 56 8.27 14.37 6.33
C SER A 56 6.98 15.09 6.74
N GLY A 57 5.86 14.37 6.75
CA GLY A 57 4.52 14.88 7.03
C GLY A 57 3.78 15.36 5.78
N GLU A 58 4.32 15.12 4.58
CA GLU A 58 3.57 15.34 3.34
C GLU A 58 2.41 14.35 3.27
N GLU A 59 1.25 14.78 2.79
CA GLU A 59 0.02 13.99 2.74
C GLU A 59 -0.53 13.90 1.32
N VAL A 60 -0.98 12.70 0.93
CA VAL A 60 -1.83 12.47 -0.24
C VAL A 60 -3.16 11.99 0.27
N SER A 61 -4.22 12.70 -0.11
CA SER A 61 -5.61 12.41 0.26
C SER A 61 -6.57 13.12 -0.69
N PHE A 62 -7.87 12.99 -0.48
CA PHE A 62 -8.85 13.72 -1.29
C PHE A 62 -8.61 15.24 -1.31
N PHE A 63 -8.15 15.83 -0.20
CA PHE A 63 -7.89 17.27 -0.10
C PHE A 63 -6.51 17.68 -0.62
N SER A 64 -5.62 16.72 -0.87
CA SER A 64 -4.28 16.92 -1.41
C SER A 64 -4.01 15.75 -2.37
N PRO A 65 -4.63 15.75 -3.56
CA PRO A 65 -4.74 14.55 -4.39
C PRO A 65 -3.45 14.18 -5.10
N GLU A 66 -2.47 15.07 -5.18
CA GLU A 66 -1.18 14.83 -5.82
C GLU A 66 -0.06 15.23 -4.85
N GLY A 67 1.01 14.43 -4.77
CA GLY A 67 2.14 14.70 -3.88
C GLY A 67 3.15 13.56 -3.79
N MET A 68 4.09 13.63 -2.86
CA MET A 68 5.02 12.55 -2.47
C MET A 68 5.72 11.86 -3.64
N GLY A 69 6.30 12.64 -4.54
CA GLY A 69 7.03 12.07 -5.67
C GLY A 69 6.18 11.26 -6.66
N GLY A 70 4.91 11.65 -6.85
CA GLY A 70 4.04 11.07 -7.88
C GLY A 70 2.90 10.22 -7.36
N GLY A 71 2.56 10.32 -6.07
CA GLY A 71 1.36 9.75 -5.50
C GLY A 71 0.14 10.52 -5.98
N SER A 72 -0.90 9.77 -6.36
CA SER A 72 -2.14 10.31 -6.88
C SER A 72 -3.34 9.64 -6.20
N PHE A 73 -4.26 10.44 -5.67
CA PHE A 73 -5.56 9.99 -5.21
C PHE A 73 -6.48 9.78 -6.41
N ASP A 74 -7.12 8.62 -6.48
CA ASP A 74 -8.05 8.31 -7.56
C ASP A 74 -9.41 9.01 -7.37
N MET A 75 -9.73 9.91 -8.30
CA MET A 75 -11.01 10.61 -8.37
C MET A 75 -11.97 10.00 -9.40
N SER A 76 -11.48 9.13 -10.29
CA SER A 76 -12.22 8.67 -11.45
C SER A 76 -13.31 7.65 -11.10
N ASP A 77 -13.02 6.79 -10.11
CA ASP A 77 -13.96 5.80 -9.58
C ASP A 77 -14.76 6.30 -8.36
N PHE A 78 -14.86 7.62 -8.18
CA PHE A 78 -15.62 8.20 -7.07
C PHE A 78 -17.13 8.02 -7.27
N ASP A 79 -17.71 7.14 -6.47
CA ASP A 79 -19.14 7.18 -6.13
C ASP A 79 -19.25 7.36 -4.61
N PRO A 80 -19.98 8.37 -4.11
CA PRO A 80 -20.15 8.59 -2.68
C PRO A 80 -20.86 7.42 -1.97
N LYS A 81 -21.51 6.53 -2.74
CA LYS A 81 -22.16 5.31 -2.24
C LYS A 81 -21.33 4.05 -2.44
N THR A 82 -20.24 4.10 -3.21
CA THR A 82 -19.28 3.00 -3.26
C THR A 82 -18.23 3.24 -2.19
N GLY A 83 -18.12 2.28 -1.28
CA GLY A 83 -17.15 2.36 -0.20
C GLY A 83 -15.75 1.99 -0.66
N SER A 84 -15.21 2.65 -1.68
CA SER A 84 -13.84 2.43 -2.14
C SER A 84 -13.11 3.74 -2.45
N ARG A 85 -11.84 3.82 -2.04
CA ARG A 85 -10.91 4.93 -2.34
C ARG A 85 -9.51 4.34 -2.56
N SER A 86 -8.75 4.90 -3.48
CA SER A 86 -7.37 4.45 -3.73
C SER A 86 -6.38 5.61 -3.87
N ILE A 87 -5.13 5.35 -3.48
CA ILE A 87 -3.97 6.19 -3.77
C ILE A 87 -2.94 5.32 -4.45
N THR A 88 -2.35 5.81 -5.54
CA THR A 88 -1.38 5.05 -6.36
C THR A 88 -0.15 5.88 -6.70
N TRP A 89 1.00 5.23 -6.70
CA TRP A 89 2.23 5.66 -7.36
C TRP A 89 2.46 4.74 -8.56
N GLU A 90 2.38 5.27 -9.78
CA GLU A 90 2.57 4.47 -11.00
C GLU A 90 4.01 4.00 -11.19
N ASN A 91 4.96 4.78 -10.69
CA ASN A 91 6.40 4.54 -10.76
C ASN A 91 6.95 4.41 -9.34
N ALA A 92 8.27 4.21 -9.20
CA ALA A 92 8.93 4.08 -7.90
C ALA A 92 8.73 5.33 -7.01
N PRO A 93 7.92 5.25 -5.93
CA PRO A 93 7.83 6.32 -4.95
C PRO A 93 9.17 6.57 -4.25
N PRO A 94 9.35 7.73 -3.60
CA PRO A 94 10.48 7.96 -2.72
C PRO A 94 10.61 6.84 -1.68
N SER A 95 11.84 6.45 -1.34
CA SER A 95 12.07 5.50 -0.25
C SER A 95 11.79 6.15 1.09
N GLY A 96 11.25 5.36 2.02
CA GLY A 96 10.92 5.79 3.37
C GLY A 96 9.67 5.14 3.93
N SER A 97 9.32 5.56 5.15
CA SER A 97 8.14 5.08 5.85
C SER A 97 6.90 5.90 5.49
N TYR A 98 5.79 5.20 5.30
CA TYR A 98 4.48 5.77 4.96
C TYR A 98 3.43 5.25 5.95
N SER A 99 2.64 6.14 6.51
CA SER A 99 1.52 5.83 7.42
C SER A 99 0.18 5.96 6.69
N ILE A 100 -0.71 5.00 6.91
CA ILE A 100 -2.05 4.97 6.32
C ILE A 100 -3.08 5.36 7.36
N ARG A 101 -3.96 6.30 7.02
CA ARG A 101 -5.01 6.79 7.92
C ARG A 101 -6.36 6.77 7.24
N VAL A 102 -7.37 6.39 8.02
CA VAL A 102 -8.77 6.38 7.62
C VAL A 102 -9.55 7.32 8.51
N ARG A 103 -10.37 8.18 7.91
CA ARG A 103 -11.19 9.18 8.60
C ARG A 103 -12.66 9.01 8.23
N HIS A 104 -13.55 9.14 9.21
CA HIS A 104 -14.97 9.31 8.92
C HIS A 104 -15.28 10.78 8.57
N PHE A 105 -16.05 11.02 7.50
CA PHE A 105 -16.54 12.35 7.14
C PHE A 105 -18.02 12.54 7.46
N GLU A 106 -18.86 11.67 6.92
CA GLU A 106 -20.31 11.76 7.07
C GLU A 106 -20.92 10.37 7.07
N THR A 107 -22.08 10.20 7.70
CA THR A 107 -22.91 9.01 7.51
C THR A 107 -24.38 9.42 7.51
N GLU A 108 -25.17 8.82 6.62
CA GLU A 108 -26.62 8.99 6.65
C GLU A 108 -27.25 8.19 7.80
N GLY A 109 -27.88 8.89 8.75
CA GLY A 109 -28.58 8.30 9.89
C GLY A 109 -27.67 7.88 11.04
N ASP A 110 -28.23 7.15 12.01
CA ASP A 110 -27.44 6.51 13.08
C ASP A 110 -26.82 5.22 12.53
N ALA A 111 -25.67 5.34 11.86
CA ALA A 111 -24.80 4.20 11.67
C ALA A 111 -24.06 3.91 12.97
N GLY A 112 -23.82 2.63 13.27
CA GLY A 112 -22.88 2.24 14.30
C GLY A 112 -21.43 2.47 13.85
N GLU A 113 -20.50 1.73 14.44
CA GLU A 113 -19.13 1.68 13.95
C GLU A 113 -19.09 1.15 12.50
N ILE A 114 -18.24 1.75 11.67
CA ILE A 114 -18.08 1.39 10.27
C ILE A 114 -16.80 0.57 10.13
N GLY A 115 -16.96 -0.70 9.75
CA GLY A 115 -15.84 -1.59 9.45
C GLY A 115 -15.27 -1.34 8.06
N PHE A 116 -13.95 -1.45 7.93
CA PHE A 116 -13.25 -1.25 6.66
C PHE A 116 -12.05 -2.17 6.52
N LYS A 117 -11.58 -2.29 5.28
CA LYS A 117 -10.36 -2.99 4.87
C LYS A 117 -9.45 -2.08 4.07
N VAL A 118 -8.15 -2.16 4.29
CA VAL A 118 -7.13 -1.50 3.49
C VAL A 118 -6.24 -2.56 2.88
N VAL A 119 -6.03 -2.49 1.57
CA VAL A 119 -5.08 -3.34 0.86
C VAL A 119 -3.91 -2.48 0.40
N VAL A 120 -2.71 -2.84 0.83
CA VAL A 120 -1.46 -2.22 0.39
C VAL A 120 -0.82 -3.15 -0.62
N ASN A 121 -0.57 -2.68 -1.83
CA ASN A 121 0.33 -3.33 -2.77
C ASN A 121 1.61 -2.52 -2.85
N ASN A 122 2.70 -3.06 -2.32
CA ASN A 122 4.02 -2.46 -2.39
C ASN A 122 4.87 -3.26 -3.37
N ARG A 123 5.01 -2.76 -4.60
CA ARG A 123 5.85 -3.37 -5.64
C ARG A 123 5.49 -4.85 -5.91
N GLY A 124 4.20 -5.17 -5.85
CA GLY A 124 3.67 -6.52 -6.04
C GLY A 124 3.49 -7.34 -4.76
N GLU A 125 4.10 -6.96 -3.64
CA GLU A 125 3.82 -7.57 -2.33
C GLU A 125 2.55 -6.97 -1.74
N THR A 126 1.57 -7.80 -1.41
CA THR A 126 0.27 -7.33 -0.94
C THR A 126 0.05 -7.67 0.53
N GLU A 127 -0.42 -6.68 1.30
CA GLU A 127 -0.84 -6.80 2.69
C GLU A 127 -2.28 -6.30 2.86
N GLU A 128 -3.08 -6.99 3.68
CA GLU A 128 -4.44 -6.58 4.03
C GLU A 128 -4.51 -6.20 5.51
N LEU A 129 -5.02 -5.00 5.77
CA LEU A 129 -5.27 -4.45 7.09
C LEU A 129 -6.78 -4.25 7.27
N SER A 130 -7.29 -4.37 8.48
CA SER A 130 -8.70 -4.15 8.80
C SER A 130 -8.84 -3.24 10.01
N GLY A 131 -9.92 -2.46 10.05
CA GLY A 131 -10.19 -1.55 11.15
C GLY A 131 -11.66 -1.16 11.25
N VAL A 132 -11.95 -0.35 12.26
CA VAL A 132 -13.26 0.24 12.49
C VAL A 132 -13.09 1.74 12.78
N VAL A 133 -14.05 2.55 12.37
CA VAL A 133 -14.10 3.98 12.69
C VAL A 133 -15.47 4.33 13.27
N GLN A 134 -15.49 5.27 14.19
CA GLN A 134 -16.74 5.80 14.75
C GLN A 134 -17.30 6.89 13.82
N PRO A 135 -18.63 7.01 13.71
CA PRO A 135 -19.28 8.04 12.88
C PRO A 135 -19.29 9.42 13.57
N ASP A 136 -18.16 9.80 14.17
CA ASP A 136 -17.98 11.02 14.99
C ASP A 136 -16.94 11.98 14.41
N GLY A 137 -16.39 11.66 13.23
CA GLY A 137 -15.32 12.42 12.59
C GLY A 137 -13.91 11.98 13.00
N SER A 138 -13.80 10.89 13.76
CA SER A 138 -12.52 10.29 14.17
C SER A 138 -11.67 9.89 12.97
N GLN A 139 -10.36 9.84 13.24
CA GLN A 139 -9.35 9.34 12.33
C GLN A 139 -8.54 8.27 13.05
N VAL A 140 -8.27 7.18 12.35
CA VAL A 140 -7.51 6.04 12.85
C VAL A 140 -6.30 5.83 11.94
N GLU A 141 -5.13 5.61 12.53
CA GLU A 141 -3.96 5.10 11.81
C GLU A 141 -4.09 3.58 11.72
N VAL A 142 -4.14 3.06 10.50
CA VAL A 142 -4.48 1.65 10.22
C VAL A 142 -3.23 0.79 10.15
N GLY A 143 -2.11 1.38 9.72
CA GLY A 143 -0.82 0.72 9.60
C GLY A 143 0.17 1.58 8.85
N SER A 144 1.34 1.00 8.57
CA SER A 144 2.44 1.66 7.87
C SER A 144 3.17 0.67 6.98
N PHE A 145 3.83 1.16 5.94
CA PHE A 145 4.69 0.37 5.06
C PHE A 145 5.96 1.14 4.71
N GLU A 146 7.00 0.41 4.28
CA GLU A 146 8.32 0.95 3.93
C GLU A 146 8.61 0.69 2.44
N ILE A 147 9.15 1.69 1.74
CA ILE A 147 9.45 1.64 0.29
C ILE A 147 10.96 1.62 0.02
#